data_AF-A0A7R9LD11-F1
#
_entry.id   AF-A0A7R9LD11-F1
#
_cell.length_a   1.000
_cell.length_b   1.000
_cell.length_c   1.000
_cell.angle_alpha   90.00
_cell.angle_beta   90.00
_cell.angle_gamma   90.00
#
_symmetry.space_group_name_H-M   'P 1'
#
loop_
_entity.id
_entity.type
_entity.pdbx_description
1 polymer ?
#
loop_
_entity_poly.entity_id
_entity_poly.type
_entity_poly.pdbx_seq_one_letter_code
_entity_poly.pdbx_strand_id
1 'polypeptide(L)'
;MYRIKNVMIGVTSGAMDAILGLFAIRRVIVDERNAKNASNIMKRIFECIVLNGCVFLCSILLFNYVILGCLHSFIQFIFGSQDGVVSMTWFWLEPTLSYFFSVFWVLPLFLLSRVVNALWFQDIADNAFRGRHQNMRNIPVIIADTLFSLLTQILFLIQSMVVEFIPIPLLGQMASLFHISLLYSLYSFEYKWFNMGWELHRRLHFIENNWTYFLGFGLPLAFVTYVIPNYLLSGAIFSIFFPLFIISANEARPRVDAG
;
A
#
# COMPACT_ATOMS: atom_id res chain seq x y z
N MET A 1 29.12 17.50 -7.18
CA MET A 1 28.04 18.38 -6.64
C MET A 1 26.80 18.42 -7.54
N TYR A 2 26.93 18.65 -8.85
CA TYR A 2 25.82 18.64 -9.82
C TYR A 2 24.96 17.36 -9.80
N ARG A 3 25.62 16.18 -9.79
CA ARG A 3 24.94 14.86 -9.76
C ARG A 3 24.10 14.63 -8.50
N ILE A 4 24.59 15.08 -7.33
CA ILE A 4 23.85 14.96 -6.05
C ILE A 4 22.66 15.92 -6.02
N LYS A 5 22.84 17.14 -6.57
CA LYS A 5 21.75 18.11 -6.69
C LYS A 5 20.61 17.56 -7.56
N ASN A 6 20.93 16.90 -8.68
CA ASN A 6 19.93 16.28 -9.54
C ASN A 6 19.19 15.13 -8.84
N VAL A 7 19.90 14.30 -8.06
CA VAL A 7 19.26 13.26 -7.24
C VAL A 7 18.29 13.85 -6.24
N MET A 8 18.70 14.87 -5.47
CA MET A 8 17.80 15.53 -4.52
C MET A 8 16.60 16.18 -5.21
N ILE A 9 16.78 16.82 -6.37
CA ILE A 9 15.68 17.41 -7.14
C ILE A 9 14.70 16.32 -7.60
N GLY A 10 15.19 15.20 -8.11
CA GLY A 10 14.34 14.08 -8.52
C GLY A 10 13.52 13.53 -7.36
N VAL A 11 14.18 13.21 -6.23
CA VAL A 11 13.52 12.68 -5.03
C VAL A 11 12.49 13.65 -4.47
N THR A 12 12.85 14.94 -4.35
CA THR A 12 11.91 15.95 -3.83
C THR A 12 10.73 16.19 -4.77
N SER A 13 10.96 16.19 -6.09
CA SER A 13 9.88 16.30 -7.08
C SER A 13 8.92 15.11 -7.01
N GLY A 14 9.44 13.89 -6.90
CA GLY A 14 8.61 12.69 -6.78
C GLY A 14 7.78 12.70 -5.50
N ALA A 15 8.41 13.00 -4.36
CA ALA A 15 7.73 13.10 -3.07
C ALA A 15 6.66 14.20 -3.07
N MET A 16 6.96 15.33 -3.71
CA MET A 16 6.02 16.43 -3.88
C MET A 16 4.83 16.01 -4.74
N ASP A 17 5.02 15.30 -5.85
CA ASP A 17 3.91 14.81 -6.68
C ASP A 17 3.05 13.75 -5.97
N ALA A 18 3.67 12.88 -5.17
CA ALA A 18 2.94 11.93 -4.32
C ALA A 18 2.01 12.64 -3.32
N ILE A 19 2.52 13.68 -2.65
CA ILE A 19 1.77 14.45 -1.64
C ILE A 19 0.80 15.44 -2.29
N LEU A 20 1.20 16.18 -3.33
CA LEU A 20 0.35 17.15 -4.01
C LEU A 20 -0.77 16.49 -4.80
N GLY A 21 -0.56 15.27 -5.29
CA GLY A 21 -1.64 14.48 -5.88
C GLY A 21 -2.78 14.17 -4.89
N LEU A 22 -2.52 14.15 -3.57
CA LEU A 22 -3.58 14.12 -2.54
C LEU A 22 -4.49 15.35 -2.64
N PHE A 23 -3.91 16.53 -2.90
CA PHE A 23 -4.66 17.76 -3.11
C PHE A 23 -5.26 17.86 -4.53
N ALA A 24 -4.74 17.10 -5.50
CA ALA A 24 -5.29 17.01 -6.85
C ALA A 24 -6.65 16.29 -6.89
N ILE A 25 -7.00 15.51 -5.86
CA ILE A 25 -8.36 14.99 -5.64
C ILE A 25 -9.38 16.14 -5.71
N ARG A 26 -9.07 17.30 -5.13
CA ARG A 26 -9.95 18.48 -5.22
C ARG A 26 -10.15 18.93 -6.66
N ARG A 27 -9.13 18.85 -7.52
CA ARG A 27 -9.26 19.19 -8.96
C ARG A 27 -10.04 18.13 -9.74
N VAL A 28 -9.90 16.86 -9.37
CA VAL A 28 -10.70 15.76 -9.95
C VAL A 28 -12.17 15.89 -9.56
N ILE A 29 -12.45 16.26 -8.30
CA ILE A 29 -13.80 16.49 -7.77
C ILE A 29 -14.45 17.74 -8.37
N VAL A 30 -13.68 18.83 -8.56
CA VAL A 30 -14.20 20.11 -9.07
C VAL A 30 -14.42 20.12 -10.59
N ASP A 31 -13.87 19.15 -11.33
CA ASP A 31 -14.09 19.04 -12.76
C ASP A 31 -15.50 18.50 -13.07
N GLU A 32 -16.46 19.42 -13.24
CA GLU A 32 -17.88 19.11 -13.47
C GLU A 32 -18.15 18.18 -14.66
N ARG A 33 -17.27 18.16 -15.68
CA ARG A 33 -17.41 17.27 -16.85
C ARG A 33 -17.33 15.79 -16.48
N ASN A 34 -16.74 15.48 -15.33
CA ASN A 34 -16.49 14.12 -14.85
C ASN A 34 -17.07 13.87 -13.45
N ALA A 35 -18.12 14.60 -13.05
CA ALA A 35 -18.73 14.46 -11.72
C ALA A 35 -19.10 13.00 -11.36
N LYS A 36 -19.55 12.20 -12.34
CA LYS A 36 -19.82 10.77 -12.18
C LYS A 36 -18.56 9.97 -11.83
N ASN A 37 -17.45 10.20 -12.54
CA ASN A 37 -16.18 9.52 -12.30
C ASN A 37 -15.61 9.93 -10.93
N ALA A 38 -15.69 11.22 -10.59
CA ALA A 38 -15.29 11.71 -9.26
C ALA A 38 -16.10 11.07 -8.13
N SER A 39 -17.43 10.95 -8.30
CA SER A 39 -18.29 10.25 -7.34
C SER A 39 -17.92 8.77 -7.20
N ASN A 40 -17.61 8.09 -8.31
CA ASN A 40 -17.17 6.70 -8.28
C ASN A 40 -15.85 6.54 -7.54
N ILE A 41 -14.86 7.40 -7.84
CA ILE A 41 -13.56 7.41 -7.15
C ILE A 41 -13.76 7.59 -5.65
N MET A 42 -14.52 8.62 -5.23
CA MET A 42 -14.76 8.89 -3.82
C MET A 42 -15.49 7.75 -3.12
N LYS A 43 -16.46 7.12 -3.80
CA LYS A 43 -17.13 5.92 -3.30
C LYS A 43 -16.13 4.78 -3.05
N ARG A 44 -15.24 4.50 -4.02
CA ARG A 44 -14.23 3.44 -3.88
C ARG A 44 -13.21 3.74 -2.79
N ILE A 45 -12.74 4.99 -2.68
CA ILE A 45 -11.86 5.40 -1.58
C ILE A 45 -12.55 5.18 -0.22
N PHE A 46 -13.82 5.57 -0.11
CA PHE A 46 -14.58 5.38 1.12
C PHE A 46 -14.73 3.89 1.45
N GLU A 47 -15.04 3.05 0.47
CA GLU A 47 -15.11 1.59 0.63
C GLU A 47 -13.76 1.01 1.09
N CYS A 48 -12.63 1.48 0.54
CA CYS A 48 -11.29 1.10 1.00
C CYS A 48 -11.05 1.49 2.46
N ILE A 49 -11.41 2.71 2.86
CA ILE A 49 -11.25 3.20 4.24
C ILE A 49 -12.11 2.39 5.20
N VAL A 50 -13.38 2.14 4.85
CA VAL A 50 -14.30 1.38 5.69
C VAL A 50 -13.81 -0.06 5.85
N LEU A 51 -13.46 -0.75 4.76
CA LEU A 51 -13.04 -2.14 4.84
C LEU A 51 -11.71 -2.29 5.61
N ASN A 52 -10.69 -1.50 5.25
CA ASN A 52 -9.34 -1.71 5.80
C ASN A 52 -9.14 -1.00 7.15
N GLY A 53 -9.73 0.19 7.32
CA GLY A 53 -9.67 0.95 8.57
C GLY A 53 -10.71 0.49 9.58
N CYS A 54 -11.99 0.59 9.23
CA CYS A 54 -13.07 0.32 10.20
C CYS A 54 -13.31 -1.16 10.42
N VAL A 55 -13.37 -2.00 9.39
CA VAL A 55 -13.65 -3.43 9.57
C VAL A 55 -12.37 -4.16 10.00
N PHE A 56 -11.30 -4.04 9.22
CA PHE A 56 -10.09 -4.82 9.46
C PHE A 56 -9.27 -4.29 10.65
N LEU A 57 -8.75 -3.06 10.56
CA LEU A 57 -7.89 -2.50 11.61
C LEU A 57 -8.64 -2.33 12.95
N CYS A 58 -9.84 -1.76 12.98
CA CYS A 58 -10.56 -1.64 14.25
C CYS A 58 -10.95 -3.00 14.84
N SER A 59 -11.23 -4.05 14.05
CA SER A 59 -11.49 -5.37 14.64
C SER A 59 -10.28 -5.91 15.39
N ILE A 60 -9.06 -5.72 14.85
CA ILE A 60 -7.81 -6.13 15.50
C ILE A 60 -7.59 -5.32 16.79
N LEU A 61 -7.76 -4.00 16.73
CA LEU A 61 -7.59 -3.13 17.90
C LEU A 61 -8.63 -3.43 18.99
N LEU A 62 -9.89 -3.60 18.60
CA LEU A 62 -10.99 -3.92 19.51
C LEU A 62 -10.77 -5.28 20.17
N PHE A 63 -10.33 -6.29 19.41
CA PHE A 63 -10.02 -7.59 19.99
C PHE A 63 -8.87 -7.52 20.99
N ASN A 64 -7.73 -6.94 20.59
CA ASN A 64 -6.52 -6.95 21.40
C ASN A 64 -6.61 -6.04 22.65
N TYR A 65 -7.21 -4.86 22.54
CA TYR A 65 -7.21 -3.89 23.63
C TYR A 65 -8.51 -3.86 24.43
N VAL A 66 -9.66 -4.18 23.80
CA VAL A 66 -10.96 -4.11 24.47
C VAL A 66 -11.42 -5.50 24.90
N ILE A 67 -11.56 -6.45 23.97
CA ILE A 67 -12.12 -7.78 24.29
C ILE A 67 -11.20 -8.53 25.25
N LEU A 68 -9.90 -8.65 24.93
CA LEU A 68 -8.96 -9.34 25.82
C LEU A 68 -8.85 -8.62 27.18
N GLY A 69 -8.78 -7.29 27.19
CA GLY A 69 -8.75 -6.50 28.42
C GLY A 69 -9.99 -6.73 29.30
N CYS A 70 -11.19 -6.63 28.72
CA CYS A 70 -12.44 -6.89 29.42
C CYS A 70 -12.53 -8.34 29.94
N LEU A 71 -12.07 -9.31 29.15
CA LEU A 71 -12.06 -10.71 29.54
C LEU A 71 -11.11 -10.94 30.72
N HIS A 72 -9.92 -10.33 30.68
CA HIS A 72 -8.97 -10.39 31.78
C HIS A 72 -9.55 -9.80 33.07
N SER A 73 -10.17 -8.61 32.99
CA SER A 73 -10.84 -7.98 34.13
C SER A 73 -12.00 -8.83 34.67
N PHE A 74 -12.75 -9.50 33.79
CA PHE A 74 -13.83 -10.40 34.18
C PHE A 74 -13.31 -11.65 34.92
N ILE A 75 -12.19 -12.22 34.50
CA ILE A 75 -11.54 -13.34 35.19
C ILE A 75 -11.07 -12.91 36.58
N GLN A 76 -10.42 -11.74 36.69
CA GLN A 76 -10.04 -11.16 37.98
C GLN A 76 -11.25 -10.94 38.90
N PHE A 77 -12.39 -10.53 38.35
CA PHE A 77 -13.62 -10.35 39.11
C PHE A 77 -14.17 -11.68 39.66
N ILE A 78 -14.14 -12.76 38.87
CA ILE A 78 -14.66 -14.07 39.29
C ILE A 78 -13.77 -14.75 40.33
N PHE A 79 -12.46 -14.81 40.08
CA PHE A 79 -11.52 -15.56 40.93
C PHE A 79 -10.93 -14.72 42.08
N GLY A 80 -11.27 -13.43 42.14
CA GLY A 80 -10.69 -12.47 43.07
C GLY A 80 -9.20 -12.23 42.80
N SER A 81 -8.51 -11.57 43.74
CA SER A 81 -7.08 -11.28 43.68
C SER A 81 -6.17 -12.50 43.91
N GLN A 82 -6.63 -13.71 43.58
CA GLN A 82 -5.80 -14.91 43.60
C GLN A 82 -4.92 -14.94 42.34
N ASP A 83 -3.82 -14.19 42.39
CA ASP A 83 -2.93 -13.95 41.24
C ASP A 83 -2.48 -15.24 40.54
N GLY A 84 -2.29 -16.33 41.28
CA GLY A 84 -1.90 -17.63 40.73
C GLY A 84 -2.94 -18.26 39.79
N VAL A 85 -4.23 -18.22 40.15
CA VAL A 85 -5.31 -18.83 39.35
C VAL A 85 -5.63 -17.98 38.13
N VAL A 86 -5.66 -16.66 38.32
CA VAL A 86 -5.88 -15.70 37.21
C VAL A 86 -4.77 -15.81 36.17
N SER A 87 -3.50 -15.81 36.61
CA SER A 87 -2.35 -15.92 35.72
C SER A 87 -2.33 -17.24 34.96
N MET A 88 -2.56 -18.37 35.64
CA MET A 88 -2.59 -19.69 34.99
C MET A 88 -3.73 -19.81 33.97
N THR A 89 -4.90 -19.24 34.29
CA THR A 89 -6.05 -19.24 33.37
C THR A 89 -5.78 -18.37 32.15
N TRP A 90 -5.24 -17.16 32.37
CA TRP A 90 -4.94 -16.21 31.30
C TRP A 90 -3.85 -16.73 30.35
N PHE A 91 -2.81 -17.39 30.89
CA PHE A 91 -1.68 -17.93 30.13
C PHE A 91 -2.10 -18.84 28.98
N TRP A 92 -3.15 -19.65 29.14
CA TRP A 92 -3.65 -20.50 28.05
C TRP A 92 -4.77 -19.86 27.26
N LEU A 93 -5.62 -19.06 27.90
CA LEU A 93 -6.82 -18.50 27.28
C LEU A 93 -6.49 -17.42 26.24
N GLU A 94 -5.59 -16.48 26.58
CA GLU A 94 -5.19 -15.40 25.69
C GLU A 94 -4.61 -15.90 24.36
N PRO A 95 -3.57 -16.76 24.33
CA PRO A 95 -3.00 -17.22 23.06
C PRO A 95 -3.99 -18.08 22.27
N THR A 96 -4.83 -18.87 22.94
CA THR A 96 -5.84 -19.69 22.29
C THR A 96 -6.86 -18.83 21.56
N LEU A 97 -7.46 -17.85 22.26
CA LEU A 97 -8.43 -16.92 21.65
C LEU A 97 -7.80 -16.11 20.52
N SER A 98 -6.57 -15.63 20.71
CA SER A 98 -5.83 -14.87 19.70
C SER A 98 -5.54 -15.70 18.45
N TYR A 99 -5.24 -16.99 18.61
CA TYR A 99 -5.07 -17.93 17.50
C TYR A 99 -6.37 -18.12 16.72
N PHE A 100 -7.48 -18.42 17.40
CA PHE A 100 -8.78 -18.58 16.75
C PHE A 100 -9.23 -17.30 16.03
N PHE A 101 -9.09 -16.15 16.67
CA PHE A 101 -9.37 -14.86 16.04
C PHE A 101 -8.50 -14.63 14.80
N SER A 102 -7.20 -14.94 14.88
CA SER A 102 -6.29 -14.77 13.75
C SER A 102 -6.65 -15.67 12.57
N VAL A 103 -6.94 -16.94 12.82
CA VAL A 103 -7.20 -17.94 11.77
C VAL A 103 -8.58 -17.78 11.14
N PHE A 104 -9.61 -17.54 11.94
CA PHE A 104 -11.00 -17.53 11.45
C PHE A 104 -11.52 -16.15 11.08
N TRP A 105 -10.89 -15.08 11.56
CA TRP A 105 -11.32 -13.72 11.27
C TRP A 105 -10.26 -12.93 10.49
N VAL A 106 -9.08 -12.75 11.08
CA VAL A 106 -8.05 -11.84 10.53
C VAL A 106 -7.54 -12.33 9.17
N LEU A 107 -7.15 -13.61 9.05
CA LEU A 107 -6.59 -14.16 7.81
C LEU A 107 -7.60 -14.17 6.65
N PRO A 108 -8.84 -14.68 6.82
CA PRO A 108 -9.85 -14.62 5.77
C PRO A 108 -10.18 -13.19 5.35
N LEU A 109 -10.32 -12.28 6.31
CA LEU A 109 -10.61 -10.87 6.04
C LEU A 109 -9.45 -10.18 5.30
N PHE A 110 -8.20 -10.51 5.64
CA PHE A 110 -7.01 -10.02 4.95
C PHE A 110 -6.93 -10.52 3.49
N LEU A 111 -7.21 -11.79 3.25
CA LEU A 111 -7.22 -12.34 1.88
C LEU A 111 -8.34 -11.71 1.05
N LEU A 112 -9.54 -11.58 1.63
CA LEU A 112 -10.67 -10.94 0.99
C LEU A 112 -10.38 -9.47 0.69
N SER A 113 -9.80 -8.73 1.64
CA SER A 113 -9.47 -7.32 1.45
C SER A 113 -8.47 -7.14 0.31
N ARG A 114 -7.45 -8.00 0.18
CA ARG A 114 -6.51 -7.94 -0.97
C ARG A 114 -7.20 -8.04 -2.32
N VAL A 115 -8.13 -8.98 -2.49
CA VAL A 115 -8.85 -9.17 -3.75
C VAL A 115 -9.76 -7.99 -4.04
N VAL A 116 -10.56 -7.59 -3.05
CA VAL A 116 -11.53 -6.49 -3.20
C VAL A 116 -10.83 -5.16 -3.44
N ASN A 117 -9.74 -4.89 -2.71
CA ASN A 117 -8.92 -3.69 -2.90
C ASN A 117 -8.33 -3.64 -4.31
N ALA A 118 -7.81 -4.76 -4.85
CA ALA A 118 -7.27 -4.77 -6.22
C ALA A 118 -8.33 -4.34 -7.26
N LEU A 119 -9.57 -4.82 -7.12
CA LEU A 119 -10.68 -4.41 -7.99
C LEU A 119 -11.04 -2.93 -7.82
N TRP A 120 -11.12 -2.45 -6.58
CA TRP A 120 -11.41 -1.04 -6.30
C TRP A 120 -10.29 -0.10 -6.76
N PHE A 121 -9.03 -0.52 -6.65
CA PHE A 121 -7.87 0.22 -7.13
C PHE A 121 -7.88 0.36 -8.65
N GLN A 122 -8.24 -0.71 -9.37
CA GLN A 122 -8.44 -0.65 -10.81
C GLN A 122 -9.57 0.31 -11.19
N ASP A 123 -10.73 0.20 -10.53
CA ASP A 123 -11.86 1.13 -10.75
C ASP A 123 -11.44 2.59 -10.52
N ILE A 124 -10.69 2.88 -9.45
CA ILE A 124 -10.19 4.23 -9.17
C ILE A 124 -9.28 4.72 -10.28
N ALA A 125 -8.34 3.88 -10.73
CA ALA A 125 -7.42 4.24 -11.78
C ALA A 125 -8.13 4.54 -13.11
N ASP A 126 -9.09 3.69 -13.49
CA ASP A 126 -9.83 3.84 -14.75
C ASP A 126 -10.68 5.11 -14.76
N ASN A 127 -11.32 5.44 -13.62
CA ASN A 127 -12.07 6.67 -13.47
C ASN A 127 -11.16 7.92 -13.38
N ALA A 128 -9.93 7.78 -12.85
CA ALA A 128 -8.96 8.87 -12.73
C ALA A 128 -8.17 9.11 -14.03
N PHE A 129 -8.15 8.14 -14.95
CA PHE A 129 -7.37 8.23 -16.18
C PHE A 129 -8.00 9.20 -17.19
N ARG A 130 -7.28 10.28 -17.50
CA ARG A 130 -7.71 11.33 -18.45
C ARG A 130 -7.09 11.19 -19.85
N GLY A 131 -6.30 10.14 -20.07
CA GLY A 131 -5.67 9.87 -21.36
C GLY A 131 -6.61 9.17 -22.34
N ARG A 132 -6.14 9.01 -23.57
CA ARG A 132 -6.81 8.12 -24.52
C ARG A 132 -6.44 6.68 -24.18
N HIS A 133 -7.43 5.88 -23.80
CA HIS A 133 -7.25 4.43 -23.65
C HIS A 133 -6.72 3.87 -24.97
N GLN A 134 -5.63 3.11 -24.91
CA GLN A 134 -5.14 2.41 -26.09
C GLN A 134 -6.02 1.20 -26.40
N ASN A 135 -6.05 0.81 -27.67
CA ASN A 135 -6.85 -0.33 -28.12
C ASN A 135 -6.51 -1.61 -27.34
N MET A 136 -7.53 -2.45 -27.18
CA MET A 136 -7.43 -3.74 -26.51
C MET A 136 -6.28 -4.56 -27.10
N ARG A 137 -5.29 -4.87 -26.25
CA ARG A 137 -4.20 -5.80 -26.59
C ARG A 137 -4.74 -7.23 -26.60
N ASN A 138 -4.05 -8.12 -27.32
CA ASN A 138 -4.38 -9.54 -27.32
C ASN A 138 -4.31 -10.11 -25.89
N ILE A 139 -5.32 -10.88 -25.48
CA ILE A 139 -5.42 -11.46 -24.14
C ILE A 139 -4.13 -12.19 -23.71
N PRO A 140 -3.47 -13.01 -24.55
CA PRO A 140 -2.22 -13.67 -24.16
C PRO A 140 -1.09 -12.70 -23.80
N VAL A 141 -1.00 -11.56 -24.50
CA VAL A 141 0.01 -10.52 -24.23
C VAL A 141 -0.27 -9.87 -22.87
N ILE A 142 -1.54 -9.61 -22.57
CA ILE A 142 -1.95 -9.06 -21.26
C ILE A 142 -1.58 -10.05 -20.14
N ILE A 143 -1.91 -11.32 -20.31
CA ILE A 143 -1.59 -12.36 -19.31
C ILE A 143 -0.08 -12.43 -19.09
N ALA A 144 0.72 -12.49 -20.16
CA ALA A 144 2.17 -12.52 -20.04
C ALA A 144 2.71 -11.28 -19.30
N ASP A 145 2.27 -10.08 -19.69
CA ASP A 145 2.67 -8.82 -19.06
C ASP A 145 2.32 -8.80 -17.56
N THR A 146 1.12 -9.25 -17.18
CA THR A 146 0.71 -9.32 -15.77
C THR A 146 1.53 -10.32 -14.96
N LEU A 147 1.86 -11.50 -15.53
CA LEU A 147 2.68 -12.50 -14.86
C LEU A 147 4.12 -12.01 -14.65
N PHE A 148 4.72 -11.40 -15.68
CA PHE A 148 6.05 -10.83 -15.54
C PHE A 148 6.07 -9.66 -14.56
N SER A 149 5.02 -8.82 -14.56
CA SER A 149 4.90 -7.72 -13.61
C SER A 149 4.84 -8.26 -12.18
N LEU A 150 3.98 -9.25 -11.92
CA LEU A 150 3.87 -9.92 -10.63
C LEU A 150 5.21 -10.51 -10.19
N LEU A 151 5.93 -11.18 -11.09
CA LEU A 151 7.25 -11.74 -10.79
C LEU A 151 8.25 -10.65 -10.41
N THR A 152 8.33 -9.55 -11.18
CA THR A 152 9.21 -8.42 -10.86
C THR A 152 8.86 -7.81 -9.51
N GLN A 153 7.58 -7.62 -9.22
CA GLN A 153 7.11 -7.10 -7.94
C GLN A 153 7.49 -8.01 -6.76
N ILE A 154 7.36 -9.34 -6.91
CA ILE A 154 7.81 -10.32 -5.92
C ILE A 154 9.33 -10.23 -5.72
N LEU A 155 10.11 -10.06 -6.80
CA LEU A 155 11.55 -9.88 -6.69
C LEU A 155 11.94 -8.63 -5.91
N PHE A 156 11.29 -7.49 -6.15
CA PHE A 156 11.51 -6.27 -5.38
C PHE A 156 11.18 -6.46 -3.89
N LEU A 157 10.09 -7.17 -3.58
CA LEU A 157 9.69 -7.47 -2.21
C LEU A 157 10.69 -8.41 -1.50
N ILE A 158 11.19 -9.44 -2.19
CA ILE A 158 12.21 -10.33 -1.63
C ILE A 158 13.52 -9.54 -1.43
N GLN A 159 13.91 -8.71 -2.40
CA GLN A 159 15.10 -7.86 -2.27
C GLN A 159 15.02 -6.93 -1.06
N SER A 160 13.87 -6.28 -0.82
CA SER A 160 13.71 -5.42 0.37
C SER A 160 13.87 -6.20 1.68
N MET A 161 13.39 -7.45 1.74
CA MET A 161 13.57 -8.30 2.91
C MET A 161 15.02 -8.77 3.07
N VAL A 162 15.69 -9.13 1.97
CA VAL A 162 17.07 -9.67 1.99
C VAL A 162 18.07 -8.60 2.43
N VAL A 163 17.92 -7.34 1.99
CA VAL A 163 18.84 -6.27 2.36
C VAL A 163 18.75 -5.88 3.84
N GLU A 164 17.70 -6.27 4.56
CA GLU A 164 17.61 -6.06 6.01
C GLU A 164 18.59 -6.96 6.79
N PHE A 165 19.09 -8.04 6.19
CA PHE A 165 20.13 -8.88 6.79
C PHE A 165 21.54 -8.26 6.73
N ILE A 166 21.71 -7.06 6.15
CA ILE A 166 22.99 -6.35 6.15
C ILE A 166 23.40 -6.05 7.61
N PRO A 167 24.65 -6.36 8.03
CA PRO A 167 25.08 -6.21 9.44
C PRO A 167 25.03 -4.78 10.00
N ILE A 168 24.95 -3.78 9.13
CA ILE A 168 24.82 -2.37 9.48
C ILE A 168 23.33 -2.00 9.43
N PRO A 169 22.63 -1.88 10.59
CA PRO A 169 21.17 -1.77 10.60
C PRO A 169 20.66 -0.60 9.78
N LEU A 170 21.24 0.59 9.95
CA LEU A 170 20.82 1.79 9.21
C LEU A 170 20.94 1.60 7.69
N LEU A 171 22.00 0.93 7.22
CA LEU A 171 22.20 0.68 5.80
C LEU A 171 21.17 -0.32 5.25
N GLY A 172 20.89 -1.39 5.99
CA GLY A 172 19.86 -2.36 5.62
C GLY A 172 18.46 -1.75 5.56
N GLN A 173 18.11 -0.91 6.53
CA GLN A 173 16.81 -0.20 6.55
C GLN A 173 16.68 0.79 5.39
N MET A 174 17.72 1.57 5.11
CA MET A 174 17.73 2.50 3.97
C MET A 174 17.62 1.76 2.63
N ALA A 175 18.30 0.62 2.50
CA ALA A 175 18.20 -0.22 1.30
C ALA A 175 16.81 -0.85 1.16
N SER A 176 16.21 -1.34 2.25
CA SER A 176 14.85 -1.88 2.26
C SER A 176 13.83 -0.82 1.84
N LEU A 177 13.91 0.38 2.44
CA LEU A 177 13.09 1.54 2.06
C LEU A 177 13.28 1.92 0.60
N PHE A 178 14.50 1.86 0.07
CA PHE A 178 14.76 2.12 -1.35
C PHE A 178 13.99 1.16 -2.26
N HIS A 179 14.08 -0.15 -2.00
CA HIS A 179 13.37 -1.17 -2.78
C HIS A 179 11.85 -1.05 -2.65
N ILE A 180 11.31 -0.87 -1.43
CA ILE A 180 9.87 -0.70 -1.20
C ILE A 180 9.35 0.58 -1.85
N SER A 181 10.13 1.67 -1.83
CA SER A 181 9.72 2.93 -2.49
C SER A 181 9.59 2.76 -4.00
N LEU A 182 10.55 2.09 -4.64
CA LEU A 182 10.47 1.80 -6.07
C LEU A 182 9.30 0.85 -6.38
N LEU A 183 9.06 -0.16 -5.53
CA LEU A 183 7.93 -1.07 -5.66
C LEU A 183 6.58 -0.34 -5.57
N TYR A 184 6.41 0.54 -4.60
CA TYR A 184 5.16 1.29 -4.42
C TYR A 184 4.93 2.32 -5.53
N SER A 185 6.00 2.90 -6.06
CA SER A 185 5.94 3.67 -7.30
C SER A 185 5.49 2.83 -8.48
N LEU A 186 6.09 1.66 -8.69
CA LEU A 186 5.67 0.73 -9.75
C LEU A 186 4.19 0.38 -9.60
N TYR A 187 3.75 -0.03 -8.40
CA TYR A 187 2.34 -0.34 -8.13
C TYR A 187 1.41 0.82 -8.49
N SER A 188 1.75 2.05 -8.10
CA SER A 188 0.88 3.21 -8.30
C SER A 188 0.79 3.62 -9.78
N PHE A 189 1.93 3.65 -10.47
CA PHE A 189 2.00 4.06 -11.87
C PHE A 189 1.59 2.97 -12.85
N GLU A 190 1.65 1.70 -12.45
CA GLU A 190 1.29 0.57 -13.30
C GLU A 190 -0.14 0.68 -13.81
N TYR A 191 -1.09 1.09 -12.98
CA TYR A 191 -2.47 1.30 -13.41
C TYR A 191 -2.58 2.32 -14.55
N LYS A 192 -1.91 3.48 -14.42
CA LYS A 192 -1.86 4.50 -15.46
C LYS A 192 -1.21 3.98 -16.73
N TRP A 193 -0.07 3.31 -16.60
CA TRP A 193 0.70 2.82 -17.74
C TRP A 193 0.02 1.66 -18.44
N PHE A 194 -0.73 0.84 -17.71
CA PHE A 194 -1.59 -0.20 -18.27
C PHE A 194 -2.66 0.43 -19.16
N ASN A 195 -3.35 1.48 -18.69
CA ASN A 195 -4.33 2.25 -19.47
C ASN A 195 -3.72 2.97 -20.67
N MET A 196 -2.43 3.34 -20.60
CA MET A 196 -1.65 3.89 -21.73
C MET A 196 -1.15 2.84 -22.72
N GLY A 197 -1.39 1.55 -22.51
CA GLY A 197 -0.89 0.54 -23.44
C GLY A 197 0.60 0.20 -23.26
N TRP A 198 1.25 0.57 -22.14
CA TRP A 198 2.67 0.26 -21.94
C TRP A 198 2.86 -1.20 -21.52
N GLU A 199 3.90 -1.85 -22.03
CA GLU A 199 4.38 -3.16 -21.57
C GLU A 199 5.38 -3.01 -20.42
N LEU A 200 5.56 -4.07 -19.64
CA LEU A 200 6.42 -4.10 -18.47
C LEU A 200 7.83 -3.62 -18.77
N HIS A 201 8.44 -4.07 -19.88
CA HIS A 201 9.80 -3.68 -20.24
C HIS A 201 9.93 -2.14 -20.36
N ARG A 202 8.93 -1.50 -20.97
CA ARG A 202 8.87 -0.03 -21.06
C ARG A 202 8.69 0.63 -19.70
N ARG A 203 7.84 0.06 -18.82
CA ARG A 203 7.62 0.57 -17.45
C ARG A 203 8.91 0.53 -16.64
N LEU A 204 9.63 -0.59 -16.66
CA LEU A 204 10.89 -0.77 -15.94
C LEU A 204 11.98 0.14 -16.48
N HIS A 205 12.19 0.18 -17.80
CA HIS A 205 13.15 1.09 -18.43
C HIS A 205 12.85 2.56 -18.08
N PHE A 206 11.57 2.94 -17.98
CA PHE A 206 11.20 4.29 -17.58
C PHE A 206 11.51 4.58 -16.10
N ILE A 207 11.28 3.60 -15.21
CA ILE A 207 11.66 3.70 -13.80
C ILE A 207 13.19 3.79 -13.65
N GLU A 208 13.93 2.93 -14.34
CA GLU A 208 15.40 2.89 -14.28
C GLU A 208 16.03 4.23 -14.71
N ASN A 209 15.53 4.82 -15.80
CA ASN A 209 16.02 6.10 -16.29
C ASN A 209 15.65 7.30 -15.40
N ASN A 210 14.61 7.18 -14.58
CA ASN A 210 14.13 8.26 -13.71
C ASN A 210 14.01 7.80 -12.25
N TRP A 211 14.92 6.92 -11.80
CA TRP A 211 14.78 6.20 -10.53
C TRP A 211 14.71 7.14 -9.32
N THR A 212 15.35 8.31 -9.39
CA THR A 212 15.36 9.32 -8.33
C THR A 212 13.95 9.87 -8.07
N TYR A 213 13.20 10.14 -9.14
CA TYR A 213 11.80 10.55 -9.08
C TYR A 213 10.93 9.44 -8.46
N PHE A 214 11.06 8.20 -8.95
CA PHE A 214 10.24 7.09 -8.44
C PHE A 214 10.61 6.68 -7.01
N LEU A 215 11.87 6.81 -6.62
CA LEU A 215 12.27 6.69 -5.24
C LEU A 215 11.52 7.71 -4.39
N GLY A 216 11.55 8.99 -4.79
CA GLY A 216 10.84 10.06 -4.10
C GLY A 216 9.33 9.85 -4.02
N PHE A 217 8.71 9.41 -5.11
CA PHE A 217 7.25 9.25 -5.17
C PHE A 217 6.73 8.16 -4.24
N GLY A 218 7.39 7.00 -4.17
CA GLY A 218 6.95 5.89 -3.32
C GLY A 218 7.36 6.03 -1.85
N LEU A 219 8.37 6.84 -1.56
CA LEU A 219 8.97 6.97 -0.23
C LEU A 219 7.99 7.36 0.88
N PRO A 220 7.03 8.30 0.69
CA PRO A 220 6.08 8.63 1.75
C PRO A 220 5.25 7.43 2.18
N LEU A 221 4.72 6.63 1.24
CA LEU A 221 3.95 5.43 1.58
C LEU A 221 4.85 4.34 2.17
N ALA A 222 6.04 4.13 1.59
CA ALA A 222 7.03 3.17 2.07
C ALA A 222 7.41 3.44 3.53
N PHE A 223 7.65 4.70 3.88
CA PHE A 223 7.97 5.12 5.23
C PHE A 223 6.81 4.87 6.19
N VAL A 224 5.58 5.26 5.80
CA VAL A 224 4.38 5.01 6.62
C VAL A 224 4.20 3.52 6.91
N THR A 225 4.34 2.65 5.91
CA THR A 225 4.20 1.20 6.09
C THR A 225 5.35 0.58 6.87
N TYR A 226 6.56 1.14 6.76
CA TYR A 226 7.75 0.65 7.43
C TYR A 226 7.74 0.92 8.95
N VAL A 227 7.20 2.06 9.38
CA VAL A 227 7.08 2.40 10.81
C VAL A 227 6.08 1.49 11.54
N ILE A 228 5.23 0.76 10.81
CA ILE A 228 4.22 -0.13 11.37
C ILE A 228 4.80 -1.55 11.49
N PRO A 229 5.10 -2.04 12.72
CA PRO A 229 5.86 -3.28 12.91
C PRO A 229 5.06 -4.53 12.54
N ASN A 230 3.73 -4.49 12.60
CA ASN A 230 2.89 -5.64 12.29
C ASN A 230 2.53 -5.64 10.80
N TYR A 231 2.93 -6.69 10.09
CA TYR A 231 2.70 -6.87 8.66
C TYR A 231 1.23 -6.74 8.24
N LEU A 232 0.30 -7.26 9.05
CA LEU A 232 -1.14 -7.19 8.76
C LEU A 232 -1.67 -5.76 8.91
N LEU A 233 -1.25 -5.05 9.96
CA LEU A 233 -1.59 -3.64 10.15
C LEU A 233 -0.96 -2.76 9.07
N SER A 234 0.30 -3.05 8.70
CA SER A 234 1.01 -2.35 7.63
C SER A 234 0.28 -2.53 6.29
N GLY A 235 -0.20 -3.74 5.98
CA GLY A 235 -1.02 -4.00 4.80
C GLY A 235 -2.39 -3.29 4.81
N ALA A 236 -3.03 -3.17 5.98
CA ALA A 236 -4.27 -2.40 6.13
C ALA A 236 -4.03 -0.91 5.86
N ILE A 237 -2.98 -0.34 6.45
CA ILE A 237 -2.57 1.06 6.26
C ILE A 237 -2.19 1.32 4.82
N PHE A 238 -1.42 0.43 4.20
CA PHE A 238 -1.15 0.48 2.76
C PHE A 238 -2.46 0.60 1.97
N SER A 239 -3.43 -0.27 2.23
CA SER A 239 -4.69 -0.31 1.49
C SER A 239 -5.57 0.93 1.69
N ILE A 240 -5.43 1.63 2.83
CA ILE A 240 -6.12 2.90 3.10
C ILE A 240 -5.52 4.04 2.27
N PHE A 241 -4.20 4.14 2.21
CA PHE A 241 -3.51 5.26 1.56
C PHE A 241 -3.26 5.04 0.07
N PHE A 242 -3.11 3.80 -0.38
CA PHE A 242 -2.74 3.46 -1.75
C PHE A 242 -3.69 4.00 -2.84
N PRO A 243 -5.02 4.04 -2.67
CA PRO A 243 -5.94 4.74 -3.57
C PRO A 243 -5.51 6.15 -3.95
N LEU A 244 -4.94 6.88 -2.99
CA LEU A 244 -4.52 8.25 -3.17
C LEU A 244 -3.26 8.33 -4.04
N PHE A 245 -2.34 7.37 -3.88
CA PHE A 245 -1.15 7.27 -4.71
C PHE A 245 -1.47 6.90 -6.16
N ILE A 246 -2.51 6.10 -6.41
CA ILE A 246 -3.02 5.82 -7.77
C ILE A 246 -3.49 7.12 -8.45
N ILE A 247 -4.22 7.98 -7.73
CA ILE A 247 -4.68 9.26 -8.25
C ILE A 247 -3.50 10.20 -8.49
N SER A 248 -2.58 10.30 -7.52
CA SER A 248 -1.35 11.06 -7.66
C SER A 248 -0.54 10.62 -8.88
N ALA A 249 -0.40 9.32 -9.12
CA ALA A 249 0.32 8.78 -10.28
C ALA A 249 -0.37 9.15 -11.60
N ASN A 250 -1.70 9.13 -11.66
CA ASN A 250 -2.48 9.53 -12.83
C ASN A 250 -2.28 11.01 -13.19
N GLU A 251 -2.22 11.91 -12.20
CA GLU A 251 -1.99 13.34 -12.41
C GLU A 251 -0.50 13.69 -12.63
N ALA A 252 0.40 12.90 -12.04
CA ALA A 252 1.84 13.14 -12.11
C ALA A 252 2.37 13.13 -13.55
N ARG A 253 3.35 14.00 -13.80
CA ARG A 253 4.09 14.07 -15.06
C ARG A 253 5.59 14.01 -14.76
N PRO A 254 6.14 12.80 -14.53
CA PRO A 254 7.56 12.62 -14.30
C PRO A 254 8.33 13.24 -15.46
N ARG A 255 9.22 14.19 -15.16
CA ARG A 255 10.10 14.75 -16.18
C ARG A 255 11.08 13.66 -16.57
N VAL A 256 11.23 13.44 -17.87
CA VAL A 256 12.31 12.60 -18.36
C VAL A 256 13.58 13.40 -18.16
N ASP A 257 14.48 12.97 -17.28
CA ASP A 257 15.81 13.55 -17.23
C ASP A 257 16.43 13.31 -18.61
N ALA A 258 16.53 14.35 -19.42
CA ALA A 258 17.32 14.32 -20.64
C ALA A 258 18.77 14.16 -20.19
N GLY A 259 19.26 12.92 -20.24
CA GLY A 259 20.65 12.58 -19.98
C GLY A 259 21.61 13.35 -20.86
#